data_AF-A0A161PR22-F1
#
_entry.id   AF-A0A161PR22-F1
#
_cell.length_a   1.000
_cell.length_b   1.000
_cell.length_c   1.000
_cell.angle_alpha   90.00
_cell.angle_beta   90.00
_cell.angle_gamma   90.00
#
_symmetry.space_group_name_H-M   'P 1'
#
loop_
_entity.id
_entity.type
_entity.pdbx_description
1 polymer ?
#
loop_
_entity_poly.entity_id
_entity_poly.type
_entity_poly.pdbx_seq_one_letter_code
_entity_poly.pdbx_strand_id
1 'polypeptide(L)'
;MKKEKTNLQKMSRMISLVLLMAALPFGVLLLNKKVNQLRGVASTEEGAAVTATTFDYDLTEASPEQFKKAFKYQVLKEASVISTSQGPAMRLGLFLMKNDSGSKVFACEQYPTVDLIFAAEGIAFSGEIPQMIVRVPCTVAADQRHIDTLPIPFSKILKSPTSQYEFPIAAEGSREEGKIFFRHVVEFWPTEWTWTGVKFYGINPEDTLQINGYEVISVLGEPLILKASE
;
A
#
# COMPACT_ATOMS: atom_id res chain seq x y z
N MET A 1 3.35 -54.64 54.92
CA MET A 1 3.71 -53.20 54.95
C MET A 1 3.32 -52.55 53.62
N LYS A 2 2.14 -51.90 53.55
CA LYS A 2 1.71 -51.13 52.39
C LYS A 2 2.39 -49.76 52.43
N LYS A 3 3.25 -49.47 51.46
CA LYS A 3 3.93 -48.16 51.33
C LYS A 3 2.89 -47.09 50.95
N GLU A 4 2.57 -46.20 51.88
CA GLU A 4 1.99 -44.89 51.61
C GLU A 4 2.98 -44.09 50.75
N LYS A 5 2.89 -44.24 49.42
CA LYS A 5 3.35 -43.23 48.47
C LYS A 5 2.14 -42.42 48.04
N THR A 6 1.67 -41.56 48.94
CA THR A 6 0.41 -40.84 48.79
C THR A 6 0.65 -39.33 48.82
N ASN A 7 0.02 -38.65 47.87
CA ASN A 7 -0.05 -37.21 47.67
C ASN A 7 1.21 -36.43 47.27
N LEU A 8 2.36 -36.57 47.92
CA LEU A 8 3.46 -35.63 47.70
C LEU A 8 4.03 -35.67 46.26
N GLN A 9 4.10 -36.87 45.67
CA GLN A 9 4.57 -37.05 44.30
C GLN A 9 3.53 -36.60 43.24
N LYS A 10 2.24 -36.68 43.57
CA LYS A 10 1.15 -36.19 42.69
C LYS A 10 1.11 -34.67 42.68
N MET A 11 1.31 -34.04 43.85
CA MET A 11 1.33 -32.58 43.99
C MET A 11 2.52 -31.96 43.24
N SER A 12 3.71 -32.57 43.33
CA SER A 12 4.89 -32.12 42.58
C SER A 12 4.68 -32.15 41.06
N ARG A 13 4.03 -33.20 40.53
CA ARG A 13 3.72 -33.28 39.09
C ARG A 13 2.71 -32.23 38.63
N MET A 14 1.69 -31.95 39.46
CA MET A 14 0.67 -30.96 39.12
C MET A 14 1.24 -29.53 39.13
N ILE A 15 2.09 -29.20 40.12
CA ILE A 15 2.76 -27.89 40.20
C ILE A 15 3.69 -27.67 39.00
N SER A 16 4.45 -28.70 38.60
CA SER A 16 5.35 -28.61 37.43
C SER A 16 4.57 -28.37 36.12
N LEU A 17 3.41 -29.01 35.96
CA LEU A 17 2.56 -28.83 34.77
C LEU A 17 1.93 -27.44 34.70
N VAL A 18 1.49 -26.90 35.84
CA VAL A 18 0.93 -25.54 35.92
C VAL A 18 2.00 -24.49 35.64
N LEU A 19 3.22 -24.64 36.17
CA LEU A 19 4.34 -23.75 35.88
C LEU A 19 4.72 -23.77 34.39
N LEU A 20 4.71 -24.95 33.75
CA LEU A 20 5.02 -25.08 32.34
C LEU A 20 3.96 -24.41 31.45
N MET A 21 2.68 -24.54 31.79
CA MET A 21 1.58 -23.88 31.08
C MET A 21 1.57 -22.35 31.28
N ALA A 22 1.96 -21.87 32.46
CA ALA A 22 2.08 -20.44 32.73
C ALA A 22 3.29 -19.79 32.02
N ALA A 23 4.35 -20.56 31.75
CA ALA A 23 5.54 -20.09 31.05
C ALA A 23 5.37 -19.96 29.52
N LEU A 24 4.46 -20.71 28.91
CA LEU A 24 4.20 -20.68 27.46
C LEU A 24 3.83 -19.29 26.90
N PRO A 25 2.86 -18.53 27.46
CA PRO A 25 2.51 -17.21 26.92
C PRO A 25 3.68 -16.21 27.03
N PHE A 26 4.49 -16.30 28.10
CA PHE A 26 5.71 -15.50 28.23
C PHE A 26 6.77 -15.88 27.20
N GLY A 27 6.94 -17.18 26.92
CA GLY A 27 7.82 -17.67 25.86
C GLY A 27 7.41 -17.17 24.48
N VAL A 28 6.10 -17.20 24.17
CA VAL A 28 5.56 -16.67 22.90
C VAL A 28 5.76 -15.17 22.78
N LEU A 29 5.54 -14.39 23.86
CA LEU A 29 5.79 -12.95 23.86
C LEU A 29 7.27 -12.60 23.64
N LEU A 30 8.20 -13.33 24.28
CA LEU A 30 9.64 -13.13 24.10
C LEU A 30 10.10 -13.53 22.70
N LEU A 31 9.58 -14.64 22.16
CA LEU A 31 9.84 -15.06 20.79
C LEU A 31 9.29 -14.04 19.78
N ASN A 32 8.10 -13.50 20.00
CA ASN A 32 7.53 -12.48 19.11
C ASN A 32 8.36 -11.18 19.12
N LYS A 33 8.86 -10.76 20.29
CA LYS A 33 9.78 -9.62 20.39
C LYS A 33 11.09 -9.86 19.64
N LYS A 34 11.67 -11.07 19.75
CA LYS A 34 12.91 -11.43 19.06
C LYS A 34 12.70 -11.61 17.55
N VAL A 35 11.56 -12.17 17.12
CA VAL A 35 11.20 -12.31 15.70
C VAL A 35 10.89 -10.94 15.08
N ASN A 36 10.24 -10.02 15.79
CA ASN A 36 10.06 -8.65 15.31
C ASN A 36 11.40 -7.89 15.21
N GLN A 37 12.34 -8.13 16.12
CA GLN A 37 13.71 -7.62 15.98
C GLN A 37 14.41 -8.24 14.76
N LEU A 38 14.31 -9.56 14.54
CA LEU A 38 14.92 -10.22 13.39
C LEU A 38 14.27 -9.84 12.05
N ARG A 39 12.96 -9.54 12.03
CA ARG A 39 12.27 -8.95 10.88
C ARG A 39 12.77 -7.54 10.57
N GLY A 40 13.16 -6.77 11.59
CA GLY A 40 13.87 -5.50 11.43
C GLY A 40 15.34 -5.62 11.00
N VAL A 41 15.89 -6.84 10.91
CA VAL A 41 17.32 -7.11 10.62
C VAL A 41 17.50 -7.89 9.31
N ALA A 42 16.40 -8.23 8.60
CA ALA A 42 16.45 -8.52 7.15
C ALA A 42 16.75 -7.25 6.30
N SER A 43 16.99 -6.12 6.97
CA SER A 43 17.57 -4.88 6.45
C SER A 43 18.91 -4.59 7.15
N THR A 44 19.87 -5.51 7.06
CA THR A 44 21.26 -5.27 7.49
C THR A 44 22.15 -5.69 6.32
N GLU A 45 22.54 -4.74 5.47
CA GLU A 45 23.81 -4.01 5.56
C GLU A 45 25.04 -4.92 5.35
N GLU A 46 25.22 -5.34 4.10
CA GLU A 46 26.54 -5.37 3.47
C GLU A 46 26.43 -4.61 2.15
N GLY A 47 26.85 -3.35 2.15
CA GLY A 47 26.86 -2.50 0.96
C GLY A 47 26.43 -1.06 1.24
N ALA A 48 27.41 -0.22 1.61
CA ALA A 48 27.35 1.23 1.76
C ALA A 48 26.35 1.75 2.81
N ALA A 49 26.91 2.29 3.90
CA ALA A 49 26.23 3.22 4.79
C ALA A 49 25.74 4.42 3.96
N VAL A 50 24.47 4.40 3.57
CA VAL A 50 23.78 5.59 3.07
C VAL A 50 23.71 6.54 4.24
N THR A 51 24.48 7.62 4.13
CA THR A 51 24.50 8.71 5.09
C THR A 51 23.09 9.30 5.12
N ALA A 52 22.31 8.90 6.13
CA ALA A 52 20.91 9.28 6.31
C ALA A 52 20.77 10.73 6.77
N THR A 53 21.23 11.68 5.96
CA THR A 53 20.98 13.12 6.13
C THR A 53 21.14 13.83 4.78
N THR A 54 20.27 13.58 3.81
CA THR A 54 19.86 14.51 2.73
C THR A 54 18.84 13.81 1.81
N PHE A 55 17.56 14.14 1.98
CA PHE A 55 16.41 13.82 1.11
C PHE A 55 16.15 12.33 0.78
N ASP A 56 15.39 11.66 1.65
CA ASP A 56 14.89 10.28 1.54
C ASP A 56 14.10 9.98 0.23
N TYR A 57 13.66 11.02 -0.48
CA TYR A 57 12.91 10.92 -1.74
C TYR A 57 13.75 11.19 -3.00
N ASP A 58 15.05 11.46 -2.86
CA ASP A 58 15.94 11.73 -3.99
C ASP A 58 16.63 10.45 -4.49
N LEU A 59 16.20 9.95 -5.64
CA LEU A 59 16.68 8.71 -6.23
C LEU A 59 17.62 8.94 -7.42
N THR A 60 18.11 10.16 -7.60
CA THR A 60 18.92 10.57 -8.77
C THR A 60 20.25 9.83 -8.92
N GLU A 61 20.85 9.40 -7.82
CA GLU A 61 22.12 8.65 -7.82
C GLU A 61 21.94 7.14 -7.66
N ALA A 62 20.70 6.65 -7.59
CA ALA A 62 20.42 5.23 -7.43
C ALA A 62 20.79 4.46 -8.70
N SER A 63 21.47 3.31 -8.54
CA SER A 63 21.66 2.37 -9.66
C SER A 63 20.30 1.87 -10.17
N PRO A 64 20.19 1.32 -11.40
CA PRO A 64 18.90 0.87 -11.93
C PRO A 64 18.17 -0.15 -11.03
N GLU A 65 18.92 -1.03 -10.35
CA GLU A 65 18.35 -2.01 -9.41
C GLU A 65 17.93 -1.36 -8.09
N GLN A 66 18.75 -0.46 -7.56
CA GLN A 66 18.43 0.30 -6.34
C GLN A 66 17.22 1.22 -6.57
N PHE A 67 17.16 1.89 -7.71
CA PHE A 67 16.04 2.73 -8.12
C PHE A 67 14.74 1.93 -8.11
N LYS A 68 14.73 0.75 -8.74
CA LYS A 68 13.55 -0.14 -8.80
C LYS A 68 13.00 -0.50 -7.42
N LYS A 69 13.86 -0.62 -6.40
CA LYS A 69 13.43 -0.89 -5.02
C LYS A 69 13.03 0.39 -4.30
N ALA A 70 13.84 1.44 -4.45
CA ALA A 70 13.67 2.70 -3.76
C ALA A 70 12.43 3.46 -4.20
N PHE A 71 12.09 3.49 -5.50
CA PHE A 71 10.86 4.15 -5.96
C PHE A 71 9.62 3.48 -5.37
N LYS A 72 9.60 2.14 -5.31
CA LYS A 72 8.48 1.39 -4.74
C LYS A 72 8.29 1.75 -3.28
N TYR A 73 9.37 1.70 -2.53
CA TYR A 73 9.35 2.07 -1.12
C TYR A 73 8.91 3.53 -0.93
N GLN A 74 9.44 4.46 -1.72
CA GLN A 74 9.15 5.89 -1.58
C GLN A 74 7.69 6.23 -1.91
N VAL A 75 7.13 5.63 -2.97
CA VAL A 75 5.71 5.80 -3.33
C VAL A 75 4.80 5.23 -2.24
N LEU A 76 5.16 4.06 -1.69
CA LEU A 76 4.32 3.32 -0.74
C LEU A 76 4.45 3.81 0.71
N LYS A 77 5.62 4.29 1.15
CA LYS A 77 5.87 4.71 2.55
C LYS A 77 4.91 5.81 3.01
N GLU A 78 4.59 6.74 2.12
CA GLU A 78 3.67 7.85 2.39
C GLU A 78 2.25 7.56 1.83
N ALA A 79 2.01 6.34 1.35
CA ALA A 79 0.72 5.98 0.78
C ALA A 79 -0.36 5.91 1.86
N SER A 80 -1.42 6.69 1.70
CA SER A 80 -2.52 6.74 2.66
C SER A 80 -3.82 7.18 2.01
N VAL A 81 -4.92 6.74 2.62
CA VAL A 81 -6.26 7.23 2.29
C VAL A 81 -6.51 8.52 3.06
N ILE A 82 -6.84 9.60 2.36
CA ILE A 82 -7.27 10.85 2.97
C ILE A 82 -8.75 11.08 2.67
N SER A 83 -9.47 11.71 3.60
CA SER A 83 -10.86 12.10 3.40
C SER A 83 -10.92 13.55 2.91
N THR A 84 -11.64 13.79 1.82
CA THR A 84 -11.91 15.14 1.30
C THR A 84 -13.41 15.42 1.34
N SER A 85 -13.81 16.67 1.09
CA SER A 85 -15.23 17.05 0.95
C SER A 85 -15.95 16.34 -0.20
N GLN A 86 -15.21 15.90 -1.23
CA GLN A 86 -15.75 15.27 -2.44
C GLN A 86 -15.68 13.73 -2.42
N GLY A 87 -15.08 13.15 -1.37
CA GLY A 87 -14.88 11.70 -1.23
C GLY A 87 -13.47 11.35 -0.75
N PRO A 88 -13.15 10.06 -0.59
CA PRO A 88 -11.80 9.64 -0.27
C PRO A 88 -10.86 9.88 -1.46
N ALA A 89 -9.61 10.19 -1.16
CA ALA A 89 -8.53 10.30 -2.14
C ALA A 89 -7.32 9.47 -1.67
N MET A 90 -6.53 8.99 -2.63
CA MET A 90 -5.26 8.35 -2.33
C MET A 90 -4.14 9.36 -2.41
N ARG A 91 -3.37 9.48 -1.34
CA ARG A 91 -2.11 10.21 -1.32
C ARG A 91 -0.96 9.24 -1.52
N LEU A 92 0.00 9.61 -2.35
CA LEU A 92 1.21 8.83 -2.65
C LEU A 92 2.45 9.68 -2.42
N GLY A 93 3.57 9.03 -2.09
CA GLY A 93 4.87 9.69 -2.02
C GLY A 93 5.38 10.09 -3.41
N LEU A 94 5.99 11.27 -3.49
CA LEU A 94 6.74 11.75 -4.65
C LEU A 94 8.22 11.35 -4.50
N PHE A 95 8.92 11.30 -5.63
CA PHE A 95 10.37 11.09 -5.68
C PHE A 95 11.02 11.90 -6.81
N LEU A 96 12.33 12.13 -6.68
CA LEU A 96 13.17 12.74 -7.71
C LEU A 96 13.97 11.66 -8.43
N MET A 97 14.22 11.85 -9.72
CA MET A 97 15.02 10.95 -10.54
C MET A 97 15.81 11.72 -11.59
N LYS A 98 16.75 11.04 -12.26
CA LYS A 98 17.40 11.57 -13.46
C LYS A 98 16.54 11.22 -14.67
N ASN A 99 16.29 12.22 -15.52
CA ASN A 99 15.73 11.99 -16.85
C ASN A 99 16.82 11.52 -17.83
N ASP A 100 16.44 11.31 -19.09
CA ASP A 100 17.36 10.88 -20.15
C ASP A 100 18.51 11.87 -20.42
N SER A 101 18.33 13.16 -20.09
CA SER A 101 19.39 14.18 -20.17
C SER A 101 20.29 14.23 -18.94
N GLY A 102 20.11 13.31 -17.98
CA GLY A 102 20.85 13.27 -16.71
C GLY A 102 20.47 14.39 -15.74
N SER A 103 19.42 15.16 -16.04
CA SER A 103 18.92 16.25 -15.22
C SER A 103 17.99 15.72 -14.14
N LYS A 104 18.06 16.32 -12.95
CA LYS A 104 17.21 15.99 -11.81
C LYS A 104 15.81 16.57 -12.02
N VAL A 105 14.81 15.70 -12.03
CA VAL A 105 13.39 16.06 -12.26
C VAL A 105 12.50 15.35 -11.25
N PHE A 106 11.29 15.87 -11.03
CA PHE A 106 10.26 15.12 -10.32
C PHE A 106 9.75 13.96 -11.16
N ALA A 107 9.34 12.87 -10.50
CA ALA A 107 8.76 11.71 -11.18
C ALA A 107 7.60 12.08 -12.11
N CYS A 108 6.76 13.04 -11.72
CA CYS A 108 5.62 13.50 -12.53
C CYS A 108 6.01 14.20 -13.84
N GLU A 109 7.22 14.74 -13.96
CA GLU A 109 7.70 15.30 -15.23
C GLU A 109 8.00 14.20 -16.25
N GLN A 110 8.51 13.06 -15.79
CA GLN A 110 8.78 11.89 -16.63
C GLN A 110 7.51 11.06 -16.87
N TYR A 111 6.68 10.92 -15.83
CA TYR A 111 5.48 10.09 -15.81
C TYR A 111 4.22 10.93 -15.61
N PRO A 112 3.68 11.56 -16.67
CA PRO A 112 2.57 12.50 -16.56
C PRO A 112 1.23 11.87 -16.16
N THR A 113 1.10 10.54 -16.13
CA THR A 113 -0.16 9.86 -15.81
C THR A 113 0.05 8.69 -14.87
N VAL A 114 -0.86 8.54 -13.92
CA VAL A 114 -0.87 7.48 -12.90
C VAL A 114 -2.21 6.77 -12.89
N ASP A 115 -2.19 5.44 -12.96
CA ASP A 115 -3.36 4.60 -12.69
C ASP A 115 -3.24 4.01 -11.30
N LEU A 116 -4.19 4.32 -10.42
CA LEU A 116 -4.41 3.63 -9.16
C LEU A 116 -5.38 2.47 -9.40
N ILE A 117 -5.00 1.26 -9.05
CA ILE A 117 -5.75 0.05 -9.36
C ILE A 117 -6.33 -0.53 -8.07
N PHE A 118 -7.64 -0.69 -8.03
CA PHE A 118 -8.36 -1.28 -6.91
C PHE A 118 -9.15 -2.50 -7.36
N ALA A 119 -9.28 -3.46 -6.46
CA ALA A 119 -10.12 -4.64 -6.63
C ALA A 119 -11.22 -4.63 -5.58
N ALA A 120 -12.43 -5.05 -5.96
CA ALA A 120 -13.52 -5.20 -5.02
C ALA A 120 -13.24 -6.31 -4.00
N GLU A 121 -13.57 -6.07 -2.73
CA GLU A 121 -13.38 -7.05 -1.67
C GLU A 121 -14.54 -8.04 -1.60
N GLY A 122 -14.23 -9.34 -1.50
CA GLY A 122 -15.21 -10.41 -1.22
C GLY A 122 -16.22 -10.72 -2.34
N ILE A 123 -16.07 -10.14 -3.54
CA ILE A 123 -17.02 -10.29 -4.65
C ILE A 123 -16.31 -10.73 -5.93
N ALA A 124 -16.92 -11.66 -6.65
CA ALA A 124 -16.52 -12.03 -8.02
C ALA A 124 -17.78 -12.31 -8.87
N PHE A 125 -17.77 -11.87 -10.12
CA PHE A 125 -18.82 -12.16 -11.09
C PHE A 125 -18.26 -13.03 -12.22
N SER A 126 -18.84 -14.21 -12.42
CA SER A 126 -18.38 -15.16 -13.44
C SER A 126 -16.89 -15.50 -13.34
N GLY A 127 -16.33 -15.51 -12.13
CA GLY A 127 -14.91 -15.79 -11.87
C GLY A 127 -13.99 -14.58 -11.96
N GLU A 128 -14.48 -13.41 -12.35
CA GLU A 128 -13.71 -12.17 -12.44
C GLU A 128 -14.02 -11.24 -11.26
N ILE A 129 -12.97 -10.67 -10.66
CA ILE A 129 -13.11 -9.68 -9.58
C ILE A 129 -13.34 -8.30 -10.20
N PRO A 130 -14.36 -7.54 -9.76
CA PRO A 130 -14.55 -6.16 -10.20
C PRO A 130 -13.31 -5.31 -9.92
N GLN A 131 -12.93 -4.50 -10.91
CA GLN A 131 -11.78 -3.60 -10.79
C GLN A 131 -12.20 -2.15 -11.01
N MET A 132 -11.62 -1.27 -10.21
CA MET A 132 -11.71 0.18 -10.37
C MET A 132 -10.31 0.72 -10.68
N ILE A 133 -10.18 1.45 -11.78
CA ILE A 133 -8.93 2.06 -12.22
C ILE A 133 -9.14 3.58 -12.18
N VAL A 134 -8.44 4.25 -11.27
CA VAL A 134 -8.49 5.71 -11.13
C VAL A 134 -7.27 6.28 -11.85
N ARG A 135 -7.48 6.77 -13.07
CA ARG A 135 -6.47 7.39 -13.91
C ARG A 135 -6.42 8.88 -13.65
N VAL A 136 -5.30 9.37 -13.16
CA VAL A 136 -5.09 10.77 -12.79
C VAL A 136 -3.82 11.31 -13.44
N PRO A 137 -3.77 12.62 -13.73
CA PRO A 137 -2.50 13.26 -14.03
C PRO A 137 -1.56 13.16 -12.84
N CYS A 138 -0.27 12.98 -13.11
CA CYS A 138 0.75 13.09 -12.07
C CYS A 138 1.09 14.56 -11.92
N THR A 139 0.70 15.15 -10.79
CA THR A 139 1.11 16.50 -10.42
C THR A 139 1.82 16.52 -9.09
N VAL A 140 2.72 17.48 -8.93
CA VAL A 140 3.45 17.70 -7.69
C VAL A 140 2.56 18.50 -6.75
N ALA A 141 2.25 17.94 -5.58
CA ALA A 141 1.48 18.64 -4.56
C ALA A 141 2.23 19.88 -4.05
N ALA A 142 1.51 20.79 -3.38
CA ALA A 142 2.09 22.04 -2.86
C ALA A 142 3.25 21.83 -1.87
N ASP A 143 3.30 20.69 -1.19
CA ASP A 143 4.39 20.33 -0.26
C ASP A 143 5.64 19.76 -0.94
N GLN A 144 5.60 19.54 -2.25
CA GLN A 144 6.68 18.96 -3.07
C GLN A 144 7.18 17.59 -2.60
N ARG A 145 6.37 16.89 -1.79
CA ARG A 145 6.69 15.57 -1.23
C ARG A 145 5.68 14.50 -1.62
N HIS A 146 4.50 14.92 -2.06
CA HIS A 146 3.46 14.02 -2.50
C HIS A 146 3.06 14.29 -3.94
N ILE A 147 2.47 13.27 -4.54
CA ILE A 147 1.71 13.42 -5.77
C ILE A 147 0.35 14.00 -5.37
N ASP A 148 -0.12 15.00 -6.13
CA ASP A 148 -1.43 15.59 -5.91
C ASP A 148 -2.53 14.55 -6.11
N THR A 149 -3.64 14.73 -5.41
CA THR A 149 -4.64 13.68 -5.24
C THR A 149 -5.97 14.11 -5.81
N LEU A 150 -6.64 13.26 -6.58
CA LEU A 150 -8.01 13.49 -7.02
C LEU A 150 -9.00 12.68 -6.18
N PRO A 151 -10.07 13.31 -5.65
CA PRO A 151 -11.07 12.61 -4.86
C PRO A 151 -11.94 11.70 -5.73
N ILE A 152 -12.29 10.54 -5.18
CA ILE A 152 -13.17 9.56 -5.82
C ILE A 152 -14.62 9.90 -5.42
N PRO A 153 -15.49 10.32 -6.35
CA PRO A 153 -16.83 10.79 -6.03
C PRO A 153 -17.80 9.61 -5.88
N PHE A 154 -17.63 8.79 -4.84
CA PHE A 154 -18.47 7.61 -4.60
C PHE A 154 -19.96 7.97 -4.53
N SER A 155 -20.33 9.10 -3.95
CA SER A 155 -21.72 9.58 -3.92
C SER A 155 -22.35 9.75 -5.31
N LYS A 156 -21.55 10.12 -6.33
CA LYS A 156 -21.99 10.20 -7.73
C LYS A 156 -22.02 8.82 -8.39
N ILE A 157 -20.97 8.01 -8.16
CA ILE A 157 -20.84 6.67 -8.74
C ILE A 157 -21.99 5.78 -8.27
N LEU A 158 -22.24 5.72 -6.96
CA LEU A 158 -23.28 4.88 -6.35
C LEU A 158 -24.69 5.23 -6.81
N LYS A 159 -24.94 6.50 -7.16
CA LYS A 159 -26.23 6.97 -7.71
C LYS A 159 -26.36 6.75 -9.22
N SER A 160 -25.29 6.35 -9.89
CA SER A 160 -25.28 6.13 -11.34
C SER A 160 -25.61 4.67 -11.67
N PRO A 161 -26.20 4.38 -12.84
CA PRO A 161 -26.43 3.00 -13.28
C PRO A 161 -25.12 2.23 -13.45
N THR A 162 -25.12 0.93 -13.15
CA THR A 162 -23.93 0.05 -13.29
C THR A 162 -23.47 -0.18 -14.73
N SER A 163 -24.26 0.26 -15.72
CA SER A 163 -23.88 0.28 -17.14
C SER A 163 -22.92 1.43 -17.49
N GLN A 164 -22.75 2.42 -16.60
CA GLN A 164 -21.79 3.50 -16.79
C GLN A 164 -20.43 3.09 -16.23
N TYR A 165 -19.46 2.81 -17.10
CA TYR A 165 -18.13 2.34 -16.70
C TYR A 165 -17.08 3.44 -16.58
N GLU A 166 -17.41 4.68 -16.94
CA GLU A 166 -16.49 5.81 -16.95
C GLU A 166 -17.05 7.02 -16.22
N PHE A 167 -16.21 7.62 -15.36
CA PHE A 167 -16.57 8.82 -14.60
C PHE A 167 -15.43 9.85 -14.66
N PRO A 168 -15.71 11.09 -15.11
CA PRO A 168 -14.74 12.17 -14.99
C PRO A 168 -14.61 12.57 -13.53
N ILE A 169 -13.38 12.87 -13.11
CA ILE A 169 -13.07 13.40 -11.78
C ILE A 169 -12.22 14.66 -11.93
N ALA A 170 -12.48 15.65 -11.07
CA ALA A 170 -11.71 16.88 -11.00
C ALA A 170 -11.72 17.33 -9.55
N ALA A 171 -10.57 17.78 -9.05
CA ALA A 171 -10.48 18.41 -7.74
C ALA A 171 -11.02 19.84 -7.83
N GLU A 172 -11.67 20.31 -6.77
CA GLU A 172 -12.19 21.68 -6.70
C GLU A 172 -11.05 22.70 -6.88
N GLY A 173 -11.17 23.58 -7.88
CA GLY A 173 -10.15 24.58 -8.20
C GLY A 173 -8.95 24.05 -8.99
N SER A 174 -8.90 22.75 -9.31
CA SER A 174 -7.88 22.20 -10.21
C SER A 174 -8.32 22.31 -11.68
N ARG A 175 -7.36 22.56 -12.57
CA ARG A 175 -7.55 22.48 -14.03
C ARG A 175 -7.38 21.06 -14.56
N GLU A 176 -6.91 20.17 -13.69
CA GLU A 176 -6.56 18.82 -14.06
C GLU A 176 -7.75 17.87 -13.86
N GLU A 177 -8.02 17.08 -14.90
CA GLU A 177 -9.12 16.13 -14.92
C GLU A 177 -8.55 14.70 -14.98
N GLY A 178 -9.08 13.84 -14.14
CA GLY A 178 -8.87 12.40 -14.18
C GLY A 178 -10.09 11.65 -14.69
N LYS A 179 -9.96 10.34 -14.80
CA LYS A 179 -11.05 9.42 -15.16
C LYS A 179 -11.01 8.18 -14.29
N ILE A 180 -12.18 7.70 -13.91
CA ILE A 180 -12.35 6.41 -13.24
C ILE A 180 -12.96 5.44 -14.24
N PHE A 181 -12.34 4.28 -14.38
CA PHE A 181 -12.82 3.17 -15.19
C PHE A 181 -13.21 2.01 -14.30
N PHE A 182 -14.34 1.38 -14.60
CA PHE A 182 -14.77 0.14 -13.95
C PHE A 182 -14.71 -1.03 -14.92
N ARG A 183 -14.24 -2.18 -14.44
CA ARG A 183 -14.23 -3.44 -15.18
C ARG A 183 -14.94 -4.52 -14.38
N HIS A 184 -15.65 -5.38 -15.07
CA HIS A 184 -16.37 -6.53 -14.50
C HIS A 184 -17.40 -6.14 -13.41
N VAL A 185 -17.96 -4.93 -13.51
CA VAL A 185 -19.13 -4.53 -12.71
C VAL A 185 -20.39 -4.84 -13.51
N VAL A 186 -21.34 -5.56 -12.91
CA VAL A 186 -22.55 -6.02 -13.61
C VAL A 186 -23.81 -5.50 -12.91
N GLU A 187 -24.06 -5.95 -11.68
CA GLU A 187 -25.38 -5.77 -11.04
C GLU A 187 -25.42 -4.66 -10.00
N PHE A 188 -24.36 -4.49 -9.21
CA PHE A 188 -24.28 -3.48 -8.16
C PHE A 188 -22.85 -2.94 -8.01
N TRP A 189 -22.73 -1.74 -7.45
CA TRP A 189 -21.45 -1.14 -7.10
C TRP A 189 -20.89 -1.78 -5.84
N PRO A 190 -19.65 -2.32 -5.86
CA PRO A 190 -18.97 -2.75 -4.65
C PRO A 190 -18.79 -1.62 -3.63
N THR A 191 -18.95 -1.96 -2.35
CA THR A 191 -18.84 -1.02 -1.23
C THR A 191 -17.43 -0.91 -0.66
N GLU A 192 -16.57 -1.90 -0.88
CA GLU A 192 -15.20 -1.95 -0.38
C GLU A 192 -14.24 -2.26 -1.53
N TRP A 193 -13.21 -1.44 -1.66
CA TRP A 193 -12.22 -1.47 -2.74
C TRP A 193 -10.81 -1.51 -2.14
N THR A 194 -10.13 -2.64 -2.31
CA THR A 194 -8.76 -2.82 -1.84
C THR A 194 -7.78 -2.28 -2.88
N TRP A 195 -6.83 -1.46 -2.45
CA TRP A 195 -5.76 -0.98 -3.31
C TRP A 195 -4.80 -2.12 -3.67
N THR A 196 -4.67 -2.38 -4.97
CA THR A 196 -3.93 -3.53 -5.52
C THR A 196 -2.76 -3.13 -6.41
N GLY A 197 -2.49 -1.84 -6.56
CA GLY A 197 -1.32 -1.40 -7.29
C GLY A 197 -1.43 0.00 -7.86
N VAL A 198 -0.31 0.44 -8.40
CA VAL A 198 -0.19 1.71 -9.10
C VAL A 198 0.68 1.52 -10.33
N LYS A 199 0.31 2.19 -11.43
CA LYS A 199 1.09 2.20 -12.66
C LYS A 199 1.31 3.63 -13.15
N PHE A 200 2.57 3.99 -13.32
CA PHE A 200 3.02 5.26 -13.87
C PHE A 200 3.27 5.07 -15.37
N TYR A 201 2.81 6.02 -16.17
CA TYR A 201 2.95 6.03 -17.62
C TYR A 201 3.82 7.20 -18.03
N GLY A 202 4.93 6.89 -18.71
CA GLY A 202 5.82 7.88 -19.28
C GLY A 202 5.22 8.53 -20.53
N ILE A 203 5.92 9.52 -21.06
CA ILE A 203 5.59 10.11 -22.38
C ILE A 203 5.66 9.02 -23.47
N ASN A 204 6.64 8.12 -23.35
CA ASN A 204 6.73 6.93 -24.19
C ASN A 204 5.89 5.80 -23.57
N PRO A 205 4.98 5.15 -24.33
CA PRO A 205 4.10 4.10 -23.79
C PRO A 205 4.81 2.89 -23.19
N GLU A 206 6.03 2.61 -23.65
CA GLU A 206 6.88 1.51 -23.16
C GLU A 206 7.58 1.85 -21.82
N ASP A 207 7.75 3.14 -21.51
CA ASP A 207 8.33 3.60 -20.25
C ASP A 207 7.24 3.62 -19.18
N THR A 208 7.17 2.54 -18.40
CA THR A 208 6.20 2.42 -17.31
C THR A 208 6.87 1.93 -16.04
N LEU A 209 6.44 2.50 -14.91
CA LEU A 209 6.76 1.96 -13.59
C LEU A 209 5.50 1.35 -13.00
N GLN A 210 5.62 0.18 -12.40
CA GLN A 210 4.48 -0.51 -11.82
C GLN A 210 4.82 -1.04 -10.44
N ILE A 211 3.83 -0.92 -9.55
CA ILE A 211 3.78 -1.54 -8.24
C ILE A 211 2.54 -2.43 -8.23
N ASN A 212 2.71 -3.72 -7.96
CA ASN A 212 1.61 -4.68 -7.89
C ASN A 212 1.10 -4.88 -6.45
N GLY A 213 0.02 -5.63 -6.29
CA GLY A 213 -0.64 -5.78 -4.98
C GLY A 213 0.20 -6.51 -3.95
N TYR A 214 1.04 -7.45 -4.37
CA TYR A 214 1.99 -8.11 -3.47
C TYR A 214 3.00 -7.11 -2.92
N GLU A 215 3.51 -6.22 -3.77
CA GLU A 215 4.46 -5.19 -3.38
C GLU A 215 3.82 -4.17 -2.43
N VAL A 216 2.59 -3.73 -2.71
CA VAL A 216 1.79 -2.87 -1.82
C VAL A 216 1.71 -3.48 -0.42
N ILE A 217 1.24 -4.73 -0.32
CA ILE A 217 1.07 -5.42 0.97
C ILE A 217 2.43 -5.65 1.66
N SER A 218 3.48 -5.96 0.90
CA SER A 218 4.81 -6.22 1.46
C SER A 218 5.43 -5.01 2.16
N VAL A 219 5.13 -3.79 1.69
CA VAL A 219 5.67 -2.55 2.25
C VAL A 219 4.75 -1.98 3.33
N LEU A 220 3.44 -1.98 3.11
CA LEU A 220 2.47 -1.41 4.05
C LEU A 220 2.17 -2.33 5.23
N GLY A 221 2.32 -3.65 5.06
CA GLY A 221 1.99 -4.66 6.08
C GLY A 221 0.50 -4.99 6.18
N GLU A 222 -0.37 -4.11 5.70
CA GLU A 222 -1.83 -4.30 5.66
C GLU A 222 -2.44 -3.72 4.36
N PRO A 223 -3.58 -4.26 3.89
CA PRO A 223 -4.26 -3.70 2.71
C PRO A 223 -4.89 -2.34 3.02
N LEU A 224 -4.73 -1.39 2.10
CA LEU A 224 -5.49 -0.12 2.14
C LEU A 224 -6.83 -0.33 1.46
N ILE A 225 -7.91 -0.07 2.20
CA ILE A 225 -9.29 -0.28 1.75
C ILE A 225 -9.98 1.08 1.65
N LEU A 226 -10.58 1.35 0.49
CA LEU A 226 -11.50 2.45 0.27
C LEU A 226 -12.93 1.95 0.48
N LYS A 227 -13.67 2.63 1.36
CA LYS A 227 -15.09 2.37 1.56
C LYS A 227 -15.90 3.36 0.72
N ALA A 228 -16.72 2.84 -0.17
CA ALA A 228 -17.69 3.63 -0.92
C ALA A 228 -18.86 3.97 0.00
N SER A 229 -18.97 5.23 0.38
CA SER A 229 -20.10 5.78 1.13
C SER A 229 -20.82 6.85 0.31
N GLU A 230 -22.13 7.00 0.57
CA GLU A 230 -22.95 8.08 0.01
C GLU A 230 -22.60 9.47 0.55
#